data_AF-A0A7I8E9K7-F1
#
_entry.id   AF-A0A7I8E9K7-F1
#
_cell.length_a   1.000
_cell.length_b   1.000
_cell.length_c   1.000
_cell.angle_alpha   90.00
_cell.angle_beta   90.00
_cell.angle_gamma   90.00
#
_symmetry.space_group_name_H-M   'P 1'
#
loop_
_entity.id
_entity.type
_entity.pdbx_description
1 polymer ?
#
loop_
_entity_poly.entity_id
_entity_poly.type
_entity_poly.pdbx_seq_one_letter_code
_entity_poly.pdbx_strand_id
1 'polypeptide(L)'
;MLLSRWIVLPILTVLPLLASCASLNYTLGQPITAEGTLVLKGNEPFAVPVLVGQSEQWELTGLKKQQYVPLQNKALRVRGTVARLRGDGPLRPQLQVTDMTELPSGK
;
A
#
# COMPACT_ATOMS: atom_id res chain seq x y z
N MET A 1 -50.61 -10.90 42.20
CA MET A 1 -50.06 -11.48 40.95
C MET A 1 -50.25 -10.42 39.87
N LEU A 2 -49.25 -9.56 39.66
CA LEU A 2 -48.18 -9.64 38.63
C LEU A 2 -48.64 -9.15 37.24
N LEU A 3 -47.68 -8.51 36.56
CA LEU A 3 -47.62 -8.02 35.17
C LEU A 3 -47.88 -6.51 35.02
N SER A 4 -46.88 -5.64 35.21
CA SER A 4 -45.69 -5.43 34.37
C SER A 4 -46.06 -5.09 32.91
N ARG A 5 -45.89 -3.82 32.53
CA ARG A 5 -45.77 -3.37 31.15
C ARG A 5 -44.99 -2.05 31.11
N TRP A 6 -43.67 -2.19 31.05
CA TRP A 6 -42.75 -1.08 30.78
C TRP A 6 -42.72 -0.86 29.26
N ILE A 7 -43.04 0.35 28.82
CA ILE A 7 -42.98 0.76 27.43
C ILE A 7 -41.51 1.00 27.09
N VAL A 8 -40.97 0.17 26.20
CA VAL A 8 -39.60 0.27 25.69
C VAL A 8 -39.52 1.43 24.70
N LEU A 9 -38.75 2.46 25.03
CA LEU A 9 -38.42 3.59 24.16
C LEU A 9 -37.42 3.12 23.07
N PRO A 10 -37.68 3.28 21.76
CA PRO A 10 -36.69 2.97 20.74
C PRO A 10 -35.78 4.19 20.59
N ILE A 11 -34.60 4.15 21.21
CA ILE A 11 -33.55 5.15 20.96
C ILE A 11 -32.93 4.81 19.61
N LEU A 12 -33.31 5.57 18.58
CA LEU A 12 -32.72 5.53 17.25
C LEU A 12 -31.37 6.24 17.30
N THR A 13 -30.30 5.54 17.69
CA THR A 13 -28.93 6.07 17.65
C THR A 13 -28.44 6.10 16.20
N VAL A 14 -28.42 7.30 15.61
CA VAL A 14 -27.70 7.60 14.37
C VAL A 14 -26.20 7.48 14.68
N LEU A 15 -25.57 6.40 14.21
CA LEU A 15 -24.12 6.22 14.28
C LEU A 15 -23.46 7.16 13.25
N PRO A 16 -22.65 8.15 13.65
CA PRO A 16 -21.82 8.87 12.70
C PRO A 16 -20.68 7.95 12.29
N LEU A 17 -20.66 7.55 11.02
CA LEU A 17 -19.53 6.88 10.38
C LEU A 17 -18.37 7.88 10.31
N LEU A 18 -17.58 7.95 11.38
CA LEU A 18 -16.26 8.59 11.36
C LEU A 18 -15.37 7.75 10.44
N ALA A 19 -15.31 8.13 9.18
CA ALA A 19 -14.29 7.67 8.24
C ALA A 19 -12.93 8.15 8.78
N SER A 20 -12.27 7.32 9.57
CA SER A 20 -10.86 7.51 9.91
C SER A 20 -10.05 7.36 8.63
N CYS A 21 -9.62 8.48 8.06
CA CYS A 21 -8.42 8.52 7.23
C CYS A 21 -7.22 8.20 8.13
N ALA A 22 -7.06 6.94 8.50
CA ALA A 22 -5.84 6.47 9.13
C ALA A 22 -4.73 6.57 8.06
N SER A 23 -3.84 7.54 8.21
CA SER A 23 -2.59 7.55 7.47
C SER A 23 -1.86 6.23 7.77
N LEU A 24 -1.59 5.45 6.72
CA LEU A 24 -0.85 4.20 6.83
C LEU A 24 0.55 4.51 7.38
N ASN A 25 0.72 4.33 8.68
CA ASN A 25 2.01 4.43 9.36
C ASN A 25 2.68 3.07 9.28
N TYR A 26 3.72 2.97 8.46
CA TYR A 26 4.57 1.79 8.40
C TYR A 26 5.68 1.87 9.44
N THR A 27 6.20 0.72 9.85
CA THR A 27 7.41 0.61 10.67
C THR A 27 8.54 -0.01 9.86
N LEU A 28 9.80 0.36 10.15
CA LEU A 28 10.97 -0.30 9.54
C LEU A 28 10.94 -1.81 9.80
N GLY A 29 11.29 -2.59 8.78
CA GLY A 29 11.26 -4.06 8.83
C GLY A 29 9.87 -4.68 8.71
N GLN A 30 8.79 -3.88 8.70
CA GLN A 30 7.43 -4.40 8.59
C GLN A 30 7.24 -5.10 7.22
N PRO A 31 6.74 -6.35 7.19
CA PRO A 31 6.34 -6.99 5.95
C PRO A 31 5.03 -6.38 5.45
N ILE A 32 5.00 -5.98 4.18
CA ILE A 32 3.81 -5.42 3.54
C ILE A 32 3.59 -6.03 2.16
N THR A 33 2.34 -5.92 1.69
CA THR A 33 1.97 -6.16 0.28
C THR A 33 1.48 -4.85 -0.30
N ALA A 34 2.09 -4.41 -1.39
CA ALA A 34 1.73 -3.18 -2.09
C ALA A 34 1.31 -3.52 -3.52
N GLU A 35 0.34 -2.78 -4.06
CA GLU A 35 -0.10 -2.90 -5.45
C GLU A 35 0.06 -1.58 -6.17
N GLY A 36 0.40 -1.64 -7.45
CA GLY A 36 0.57 -0.45 -8.26
C GLY A 36 1.20 -0.74 -9.61
N THR A 37 1.49 0.32 -10.35
CA THR A 37 2.18 0.21 -11.65
C THR A 37 3.68 0.35 -11.45
N LEU A 38 4.46 -0.59 -11.98
CA LEU A 38 5.92 -0.47 -11.96
C LEU A 38 6.39 0.53 -13.02
N VAL A 39 7.16 1.54 -12.60
CA VAL A 39 7.81 2.49 -13.50
C VAL A 39 9.30 2.57 -13.20
N LEU A 40 10.11 2.89 -14.20
CA LEU A 40 11.53 3.17 -14.02
C LEU A 40 11.72 4.68 -13.97
N LYS A 41 12.34 5.19 -12.90
CA LYS A 41 12.62 6.63 -12.73
C LYS A 41 14.12 6.90 -12.81
N GLY A 42 14.47 8.00 -13.46
CA GLY A 42 15.86 8.37 -13.74
C GLY A 42 16.33 7.87 -15.11
N ASN A 43 17.61 8.12 -15.40
CA ASN A 43 18.24 7.71 -16.65
C ASN A 43 19.25 6.60 -16.38
N GLU A 44 19.55 5.79 -17.39
CA GLU A 44 20.61 4.79 -17.26
C GLU A 44 21.98 5.43 -16.98
N PRO A 45 22.85 4.78 -16.18
CA PRO A 45 22.66 3.49 -15.50
C PRO A 45 21.92 3.56 -14.16
N PHE A 46 21.47 4.74 -13.74
CA PHE A 46 20.91 5.06 -12.42
C PHE A 46 19.38 4.92 -12.33
N ALA A 47 18.73 4.32 -13.32
CA ALA A 47 17.29 4.13 -13.32
C ALA A 47 16.87 3.18 -12.19
N VAL A 48 15.97 3.64 -11.33
CA VAL A 48 15.45 2.89 -10.18
C VAL A 48 14.01 2.40 -10.43
N PRO A 49 13.68 1.16 -10.04
CA PRO A 49 12.30 0.67 -10.10
C PRO A 49 11.45 1.32 -8.99
N VAL A 50 10.31 1.86 -9.38
CA VAL A 50 9.36 2.50 -8.47
C VAL A 50 7.97 1.91 -8.70
N LEU A 51 7.34 1.38 -7.65
CA LEU A 51 5.95 0.97 -7.68
C LEU A 51 5.07 2.19 -7.36
N VAL A 52 4.23 2.59 -8.31
CA VAL A 52 3.29 3.70 -8.15
C VAL A 52 1.92 3.12 -7.80
N GLY A 53 1.61 3.13 -6.50
CA GLY A 53 0.30 2.76 -5.98
C GLY A 53 -0.66 3.96 -5.94
N GLN A 54 -1.87 3.73 -5.43
CA GLN A 54 -2.91 4.77 -5.36
C GLN A 54 -2.57 5.87 -4.33
N SER A 55 -2.05 5.48 -3.16
CA SER A 55 -1.75 6.39 -2.06
C SER A 55 -0.27 6.68 -1.87
N GLU A 56 0.61 5.84 -2.42
CA GLU A 56 2.04 5.87 -2.13
C GLU A 56 2.88 5.36 -3.29
N GLN A 57 4.14 5.82 -3.34
CA GLN A 57 5.15 5.35 -4.27
C GLN A 57 6.30 4.72 -3.51
N TRP A 58 6.65 3.50 -3.87
CA TRP A 58 7.72 2.74 -3.24
C TRP A 58 8.90 2.60 -4.18
N GLU A 59 10.08 3.00 -3.75
CA GLU A 59 11.31 2.59 -4.41
C GLU A 59 11.57 1.11 -4.09
N LEU A 60 11.76 0.29 -5.11
CA LEU A 60 11.97 -1.15 -4.95
C LEU A 60 13.47 -1.47 -4.90
N THR A 61 13.87 -2.31 -3.97
CA THR A 61 15.27 -2.75 -3.78
C THR A 61 15.37 -4.27 -3.66
N GLY A 62 16.60 -4.79 -3.77
CA GLY A 62 16.85 -6.23 -3.78
C GLY A 62 16.66 -6.90 -5.13
N LEU A 63 16.38 -6.13 -6.18
CA LEU A 63 16.08 -6.63 -7.51
C LEU A 63 17.26 -6.45 -8.47
N LYS A 64 17.43 -7.42 -9.37
CA LYS A 64 18.31 -7.31 -10.53
C LYS A 64 17.54 -6.71 -11.71
N LYS A 65 18.22 -5.97 -12.60
CA LYS A 65 17.61 -5.35 -13.80
C LYS A 65 16.75 -6.32 -14.61
N GLN A 66 17.22 -7.55 -14.78
CA GLN A 66 16.53 -8.60 -15.53
C GLN A 66 15.15 -8.97 -14.95
N GLN A 67 14.91 -8.72 -13.66
CA GLN A 67 13.65 -9.05 -12.98
C GLN A 67 12.59 -7.96 -13.18
N TYR A 68 12.97 -6.69 -13.27
CA TYR A 68 12.03 -5.58 -13.25
C TYR A 68 11.87 -4.85 -14.58
N VAL A 69 12.89 -4.88 -15.46
CA VAL A 69 12.81 -4.23 -16.78
C VAL A 69 11.67 -4.80 -17.64
N PRO A 70 11.45 -6.13 -17.72
CA PRO A 70 10.32 -6.69 -18.49
C PRO A 70 8.94 -6.32 -17.94
N LEU A 71 8.88 -5.92 -16.66
CA LEU A 71 7.65 -5.58 -15.94
C LEU A 71 7.34 -4.08 -15.99
N GLN A 72 8.12 -3.28 -16.72
CA GLN A 72 7.89 -1.85 -16.83
C GLN A 72 6.49 -1.56 -17.38
N ASN A 73 5.81 -0.61 -16.76
CA ASN A 73 4.43 -0.18 -17.03
C ASN A 73 3.37 -1.27 -16.80
N LYS A 74 3.71 -2.37 -16.13
CA LYS A 74 2.75 -3.40 -15.72
C LYS A 74 2.19 -3.12 -14.32
N ALA A 75 0.93 -3.49 -14.12
CA ALA A 75 0.32 -3.52 -12.80
C ALA A 75 0.86 -4.73 -12.03
N LEU A 76 1.43 -4.52 -10.86
CA LEU A 76 2.05 -5.55 -10.04
C LEU A 76 1.48 -5.55 -8.62
N ARG A 77 1.48 -6.73 -8.01
CA ARG A 77 1.44 -6.93 -6.56
C ARG A 77 2.85 -7.28 -6.10
N VAL A 78 3.40 -6.49 -5.19
CA VAL A 78 4.75 -6.62 -4.65
C VAL A 78 4.67 -6.95 -3.16
N ARG A 79 5.38 -7.98 -2.73
CA ARG A 79 5.56 -8.32 -1.31
C ARG A 79 6.99 -8.02 -0.91
N GLY A 80 7.17 -7.41 0.25
CA GLY A 80 8.50 -7.07 0.73
C GLY A 80 8.48 -6.54 2.16
N THR A 81 9.64 -6.11 2.64
CA THR A 81 9.81 -5.49 3.95
C THR A 81 10.21 -4.03 3.80
N VAL A 82 9.66 -3.18 4.66
CA VAL A 82 9.93 -1.74 4.65
C VAL A 82 11.39 -1.49 5.05
N ALA A 83 12.21 -1.06 4.08
CA ALA A 83 13.63 -0.79 4.27
C ALA A 83 13.90 0.68 4.61
N ARG A 84 13.01 1.59 4.19
CA ARG A 84 13.07 3.01 4.52
C ARG A 84 11.67 3.58 4.64
N LEU A 85 11.44 4.34 5.69
CA LEU A 85 10.21 5.10 5.87
C LEU A 85 10.24 6.39 5.05
N ARG A 86 9.06 6.94 4.77
CA ARG A 86 8.95 8.31 4.29
C ARG A 86 9.47 9.24 5.39
N GLY A 87 10.44 10.07 5.04
CA GLY A 87 10.94 11.15 5.90
C GLY A 87 10.63 12.51 5.30
N ASP A 88 11.07 13.58 5.96
CA ASP A 88 10.83 14.97 5.54
C ASP A 88 11.62 15.40 4.27
N GLY A 89 12.44 14.50 3.72
CA GLY A 89 13.26 14.74 2.54
C GLY A 89 12.63 14.27 1.21
N PRO A 90 13.33 14.47 0.08
CA PRO A 90 12.84 14.07 -1.25
C PRO A 90 12.88 12.55 -1.49
N LEU A 91 13.38 11.78 -0.51
CA LEU A 91 13.56 10.34 -0.63
C LEU A 91 12.21 9.63 -0.48
N ARG A 92 11.96 8.69 -1.39
CA ARG A 92 10.78 7.83 -1.32
C ARG A 92 10.95 6.80 -0.20
N PRO A 93 9.84 6.32 0.38
CA PRO A 93 9.90 5.09 1.17
C PRO A 93 10.41 3.95 0.27
N GLN A 94 11.11 3.01 0.88
CA GLN A 94 11.83 1.94 0.17
C GLN A 94 11.35 0.59 0.65
N LEU A 95 11.10 -0.31 -0.30
CA LEU A 95 10.66 -1.67 -0.06
C LEU A 95 11.75 -2.63 -0.52
N GLN A 96 12.26 -3.46 0.39
CA GLN A 96 13.12 -4.59 0.06
C GLN A 96 12.21 -5.72 -0.44
N VAL A 97 12.30 -6.01 -1.74
CA VAL A 97 11.36 -6.92 -2.39
C VAL A 97 11.72 -8.37 -2.12
N THR A 98 10.70 -9.15 -1.76
CA THR A 98 10.78 -10.60 -1.60
C THR A 98 10.09 -11.32 -2.75
N ASP A 99 8.98 -10.77 -3.26
CA ASP A 99 8.20 -11.38 -4.34
C ASP A 99 7.47 -10.32 -5.19
N MET A 100 7.27 -10.62 -6.48
CA MET A 100 6.54 -9.77 -7.43
C MET A 100 5.67 -10.62 -8.34
N THR A 101 4.39 -10.27 -8.43
CA THR A 101 3.42 -10.93 -9.31
C THR A 101 2.74 -9.90 -10.20
N GLU A 102 2.69 -10.14 -11.51
CA GLU A 102 1.92 -9.31 -12.45
C GLU A 102 0.41 -9.51 -12.21
N LEU A 103 -0.32 -8.40 -12.11
CA LEU A 103 -1.77 -8.41 -11.99
C LEU A 103 -2.39 -8.49 -13.40
N PRO A 104 -3.51 -9.22 -13.56
CA PRO A 104 -4.18 -9.31 -14.85
C PRO A 104 -4.62 -7.91 -15.30
N SER A 105 -4.21 -7.51 -16.50
CA SER A 105 -4.72 -6.29 -17.12
C SER A 105 -6.20 -6.51 -17.47
N GLY A 106 -7.09 -5.73 -16.86
CA GLY A 106 -8.51 -5.73 -17.21
C GLY A 106 -8.67 -5.44 -18.70
N LYS A 107 -9.31 -6.36 -19.42
CA LYS A 107 -9.70 -6.18 -20.83
C LYS A 107 -11.01 -5.41 -20.91
#